data_AF-A0A1I4A4J6-F1
#
_entry.id   AF-A0A1I4A4J6-F1
#
_cell.length_a   1.000
_cell.length_b   1.000
_cell.length_c   1.000
_cell.angle_alpha   90.00
_cell.angle_beta   90.00
_cell.angle_gamma   90.00
#
_symmetry.space_group_name_H-M   'P 1'
#
loop_
_entity.id
_entity.type
_entity.pdbx_description
1 polymer ?
#
loop_
_entity_poly.entity_id
_entity_poly.type
_entity_poly.pdbx_seq_one_letter_code
_entity_poly.pdbx_strand_id
1 'polypeptide(L)' 'MASIKVRVSEDGTCSICRNGTVISTGLTRHQADQLVAVLRAIEGHD' A
#
# COMPACT_ATOMS: atom_id res chain seq x y z
N MET A 1 5.09 14.85 -0.46
CA MET A 1 4.79 13.69 -1.33
C MET A 1 5.31 12.42 -0.68
N ALA A 2 4.48 11.62 0.01
CA ALA A 2 4.93 10.27 0.35
C ALA A 2 4.86 9.38 -0.90
N SER A 3 5.85 8.51 -1.03
CA SER A 3 5.86 7.46 -2.05
C SER A 3 5.16 6.23 -1.49
N ILE A 4 3.98 5.92 -2.02
CA ILE A 4 3.26 4.67 -1.74
C ILE A 4 3.62 3.64 -2.82
N LYS A 5 4.10 2.47 -2.42
CA LYS A 5 4.45 1.34 -3.29
C LYS A 5 3.72 0.08 -2.84
N VAL A 6 3.25 -0.70 -3.80
CA VAL A 6 2.73 -2.07 -3.59
C VAL A 6 3.82 -3.05 -3.96
N ARG A 7 4.15 -3.99 -3.08
CA ARG A 7 5.06 -5.10 -3.35
C ARG A 7 4.26 -6.40 -3.30
N VAL A 8 4.42 -7.24 -4.31
CA VAL A 8 3.84 -8.59 -4.32
C VAL A 8 4.92 -9.56 -3.86
N SER A 9 4.63 -10.34 -2.83
CA SER A 9 5.48 -11.42 -2.34
C SER A 9 5.34 -12.66 -3.21
N GLU A 10 6.31 -13.56 -3.10
CA GLU A 10 6.34 -14.84 -3.82
C GLU A 10 5.12 -15.72 -3.47
N ASP A 11 4.64 -15.64 -2.22
CA ASP A 11 3.40 -16.30 -1.75
C ASP A 11 2.10 -15.71 -2.33
N GLY A 12 2.18 -14.75 -3.24
CA GLY A 12 1.02 -14.09 -3.87
C GLY A 12 0.34 -13.02 -3.01
N THR A 13 0.81 -12.80 -1.78
CA THR A 13 0.34 -11.73 -0.90
C THR A 13 0.94 -10.38 -1.28
N CYS A 14 0.25 -9.30 -0.94
CA CYS A 14 0.66 -7.94 -1.21
C CYS A 14 1.06 -7.22 0.08
N SER A 15 2.07 -6.36 -0.03
CA SER A 15 2.56 -5.49 1.04
C SER A 15 2.57 -4.05 0.56
N ILE A 16 2.15 -3.12 1.43
CA ILE A 16 2.19 -1.69 1.14
C ILE A 16 3.37 -1.06 1.86
N CYS A 17 4.19 -0.32 1.10
CA CYS A 17 5.30 0.48 1.60
C CYS A 17 4.97 1.97 1.45
N ARG A 18 5.15 2.76 2.51
CA ARG A 18 5.10 4.21 2.48
C ARG A 18 6.48 4.77 2.84
N ASN A 19 7.09 5.54 1.95
CA ASN A 19 8.44 6.11 2.15
C ASN A 19 9.50 5.08 2.57
N GLY A 20 9.45 3.89 1.95
CA GLY A 20 10.38 2.80 2.27
C GLY A 20 10.04 2.00 3.53
N THR A 21 9.06 2.45 4.34
CA THR A 21 8.58 1.72 5.52
C THR A 21 7.39 0.84 5.14
N VAL A 22 7.40 -0.43 5.53
CA VAL A 22 6.26 -1.33 5.36
C VAL A 22 5.19 -0.95 6.38
N ILE A 23 3.99 -0.61 5.90
CA ILE A 23 2.86 -0.22 6.76
C ILE A 23 1.79 -1.31 6.85
N SER A 24 1.77 -2.26 5.90
CA SER A 24 0.87 -3.42 5.92
C SER A 24 1.42 -4.54 5.04
N THR A 25 1.18 -5.78 5.43
CA THR A 25 1.63 -7.02 4.75
C THR A 25 0.53 -8.07 4.76
N GLY A 26 0.65 -9.08 3.91
CA GLY A 26 -0.30 -10.21 3.89
C GLY A 26 -1.66 -9.86 3.28
N LEU A 27 -1.73 -8.78 2.50
CA LEU A 27 -2.97 -8.32 1.88
C LEU A 27 -3.26 -9.11 0.61
N THR A 28 -4.53 -9.31 0.29
CA THR A 28 -4.92 -9.66 -1.08
C THR A 28 -4.71 -8.46 -2.01
N ARG A 29 -4.64 -8.69 -3.33
CA ARG A 29 -4.55 -7.59 -4.31
C ARG A 29 -5.67 -6.57 -4.16
N HIS A 30 -6.90 -7.03 -3.92
CA HIS A 30 -8.04 -6.15 -3.73
C HIS A 30 -7.90 -5.28 -2.47
N GLN A 31 -7.46 -5.86 -1.36
CA GLN A 31 -7.21 -5.11 -0.12
C GLN A 31 -6.05 -4.11 -0.28
N ALA A 32 -4.98 -4.50 -0.98
CA ALA A 32 -3.86 -3.63 -1.27
C ALA A 32 -4.29 -2.42 -2.12
N ASP A 33 -5.13 -2.64 -3.14
CA ASP A 33 -5.65 -1.57 -4.00
C ASP A 33 -6.53 -0.59 -3.21
N GLN A 34 -7.46 -1.10 -2.39
CA GLN A 34 -8.29 -0.25 -1.53
C GLN A 34 -7.47 0.55 -0.52
N LEU A 35 -6.46 -0.07 0.10
CA LEU A 35 -5.59 0.61 1.06
C LEU A 35 -4.78 1.71 0.37
N VAL A 36 -4.28 1.48 -0.85
CA VAL A 36 -3.60 2.53 -1.64
C VAL A 36 -4.56 3.67 -1.97
N ALA A 37 -5.80 3.37 -2.37
CA ALA A 37 -6.80 4.40 -2.67
C ALA A 37 -7.09 5.28 -1.44
N VAL A 38 -7.28 4.68 -0.27
CA VAL A 38 -7.48 5.40 1.00
C VAL A 38 -6.26 6.25 1.35
N LEU A 39 -5.05 5.68 1.28
CA LEU A 39 -3.82 6.41 1.58
C LEU A 39 -3.64 7.61 0.65
N ARG A 40 -3.90 7.46 -0.65
CA ARG A 40 -3.85 8.56 -1.62
C ARG A 40 -4.92 9.62 -1.36
N ALA A 41 -6.13 9.23 -0.96
CA ALA A 41 -7.20 10.16 -0.61
C ALA A 41 -6.84 11.00 0.62
N ILE A 42 -6.19 10.40 1.61
CA ILE A 42 -5.71 11.11 2.81
C ILE A 42 -4.54 12.04 2.46
N GLU A 43 -3.60 11.59 1.62
CA GLU A 43 -2.45 12.43 1.22
C GLU A 43 -2.81 13.60 0.31
N GLY A 44 -3.93 13.53 -0.42
CA GLY A 44 -4.43 14.64 -1.23
C GLY A 44 -5.29 15.65 -0.46
N HIS A 45 -5.50 15.46 0.84
CA HIS A 45 -6.32 16.33 1.69
C HIS A 45 -5.49 17.34 2.52
N ASP A 46 -4.16 17.37 2.33
CA ASP A 46 -3.25 18.37 2.92
C ASP A 46 -2.90 19.47 1.91
#